data_AF-A0A2K3J3G2-F1
#
_entry.id   AF-A0A2K3J3G2-F1
#
_cell.length_a   1.000
_cell.length_b   1.000
_cell.length_c   1.000
_cell.angle_alpha   90.00
_cell.angle_beta   90.00
_cell.angle_gamma   90.00
#
_symmetry.space_group_name_H-M   'P 1'
#
loop_
_entity.id
_entity.type
_entity.pdbx_description
1 polymer ?
#
loop_
_entity_poly.entity_id
_entity_poly.type
_entity_poly.pdbx_seq_one_letter_code
_entity_poly.pdbx_strand_id
1 'polypeptide(L)' 'QSDAGLIGEIDSKKTRDGVIVCKDGFTATTVNKEQFIALTQRFNVKTSIIEVDESSLFCEIYP' A
#
# COMPACT_ATOMS: atom_id res chain seq x y z
N GLN A 1 8.57 3.69 -12.99
CA GLN A 1 7.69 2.49 -13.09
C GLN A 1 6.98 2.36 -14.43
N SER A 2 6.34 3.42 -14.96
CA SER A 2 5.52 3.30 -16.19
C SER A 2 6.33 3.04 -17.45
N ASP A 3 7.47 3.72 -17.61
CA ASP A 3 8.40 3.46 -18.74
C ASP A 3 8.96 2.02 -18.73
N ALA A 4 8.94 1.36 -17.56
CA ALA A 4 9.34 -0.03 -17.39
C ALA A 4 8.16 -1.02 -17.58
N GLY A 5 6.96 -0.55 -17.93
CA GLY A 5 5.77 -1.38 -18.17
C GLY A 5 5.14 -2.02 -16.93
N LEU A 6 5.48 -1.56 -15.73
CA LEU A 6 5.04 -2.19 -14.47
C LEU A 6 3.70 -1.65 -13.96
N ILE A 7 3.56 -0.32 -13.92
CA ILE A 7 2.39 0.39 -13.42
C ILE A 7 2.12 1.56 -14.38
N GLY A 8 0.87 1.84 -14.70
CA GLY A 8 0.48 2.92 -15.59
C GLY A 8 0.97 4.30 -15.14
N GLU A 9 0.94 5.24 -16.08
CA GLU A 9 1.31 6.64 -15.82
C GLU A 9 0.46 7.23 -14.68
N ILE A 10 1.07 8.09 -13.87
CA ILE A 10 0.37 8.82 -12.81
C ILE A 10 -0.67 9.74 -13.46
N ASP A 11 -1.91 9.69 -12.97
CA ASP A 11 -2.96 10.65 -13.28
C ASP A 11 -2.81 11.86 -12.34
N SER A 12 -2.14 12.90 -12.83
CA SER A 12 -1.89 14.15 -12.08
C SER A 12 -3.16 14.91 -11.70
N LYS A 13 -4.32 14.63 -12.31
CA LYS A 13 -5.60 15.28 -11.95
C LYS A 13 -6.29 14.57 -10.79
N LYS A 14 -6.05 13.27 -10.64
CA LYS A 14 -6.65 12.43 -9.59
C LYS A 14 -5.73 12.25 -8.39
N THR A 15 -4.43 12.34 -8.58
CA THR A 15 -3.43 12.26 -7.50
C THR A 15 -3.49 13.51 -6.63
N ARG A 16 -3.86 13.34 -5.36
CA ARG A 16 -3.97 14.39 -4.34
C ARG A 16 -4.20 13.76 -2.97
N ASP A 17 -4.11 14.56 -1.91
CA ASP A 17 -4.52 14.18 -0.56
C ASP A 17 -3.85 12.88 -0.04
N GLY A 18 -2.57 12.68 -0.39
CA GLY A 18 -1.80 11.50 0.00
C GLY A 18 -2.10 10.22 -0.80
N VAL A 19 -2.94 10.30 -1.84
CA VAL A 19 -3.32 9.18 -2.71
C VAL A 19 -2.72 9.38 -4.11
N ILE A 20 -1.94 8.40 -4.56
CA ILE A 20 -1.40 8.32 -5.92
C ILE A 20 -2.37 7.48 -6.75
N VAL A 21 -2.85 8.04 -7.85
CA VAL A 21 -3.76 7.37 -8.79
C VAL A 21 -3.08 7.26 -10.14
N CYS A 22 -3.01 6.07 -10.72
CA CYS A 22 -2.50 5.80 -12.06
C CYS A 22 -3.64 5.59 -13.06
N LYS A 23 -3.37 5.85 -14.35
CA LYS A 23 -4.36 5.75 -15.44
C LYS A 23 -4.87 4.33 -15.69
N ASP A 24 -4.13 3.32 -15.22
CA ASP A 24 -4.46 1.89 -15.29
C ASP A 24 -5.36 1.41 -14.13
N GLY A 25 -5.73 2.29 -13.21
CA GLY A 25 -6.54 1.97 -12.04
C GLY A 25 -5.74 1.60 -10.79
N PHE A 26 -4.41 1.52 -10.88
CA PHE A 26 -3.59 1.35 -9.68
C PHE A 26 -3.71 2.58 -8.79
N THR A 27 -3.83 2.34 -7.48
CA THR A 27 -3.91 3.39 -6.46
C THR A 27 -3.01 3.02 -5.29
N ALA A 28 -2.20 3.97 -4.84
CA ALA A 28 -1.33 3.80 -3.67
C ALA A 28 -1.58 4.93 -2.64
N THR A 29 -1.47 4.57 -1.37
CA THR A 29 -1.54 5.51 -0.24
C THR A 29 -0.63 5.01 0.89
N THR A 30 -0.28 5.89 1.81
CA THR A 30 0.44 5.54 3.04
C THR A 30 -0.53 5.03 4.09
N VAL A 31 -0.14 3.97 4.80
CA VAL A 31 -0.90 3.43 5.93
C VAL A 31 -0.02 3.36 7.17
N ASN A 32 -0.62 3.54 8.34
CA ASN A 32 0.02 3.32 9.63
C ASN A 32 -0.20 1.87 10.13
N LYS A 33 0.39 1.56 11.29
CA LYS A 33 0.29 0.24 11.93
C LYS A 33 -1.16 -0.17 12.20
N GLU A 34 -1.98 0.74 12.73
CA GLU A 34 -3.39 0.47 13.05
C GLU A 34 -4.19 0.17 11.79
N GLN A 35 -3.91 0.88 10.70
CA GLN A 35 -4.53 0.67 9.40
C GLN A 35 -4.12 -0.67 8.77
N PHE A 36 -2.87 -1.12 8.90
CA PHE A 36 -2.46 -2.47 8.48
C PHE A 36 -3.23 -3.57 9.22
N ILE A 37 -3.41 -3.40 10.54
CA ILE A 37 -4.19 -4.34 11.35
C ILE A 37 -5.65 -4.35 10.86
N ALA A 38 -6.26 -3.17 10.70
CA ALA A 38 -7.66 -3.07 10.24
C ALA A 38 -7.86 -3.65 8.84
N LEU A 39 -6.91 -3.44 7.91
CA LEU A 39 -6.93 -4.01 6.57
C LEU A 39 -6.93 -5.55 6.60
N THR A 40 -6.16 -6.13 7.51
CA THR A 40 -5.95 -7.57 7.54
C THR A 40 -6.96 -8.35 8.37
N GLN A 41 -7.61 -7.70 9.34
CA GLN A 41 -8.65 -8.29 10.20
C GLN A 41 -9.82 -8.94 9.46
N ARG A 42 -10.09 -8.52 8.22
CA ARG A 42 -11.19 -9.06 7.41
C ARG A 42 -10.83 -10.35 6.69
N PHE A 43 -9.56 -10.74 6.70
CA PHE A 43 -9.07 -11.97 6.08
C PHE A 43 -8.87 -13.04 7.15
N ASN A 44 -9.17 -14.30 6.83
CA ASN A 44 -8.93 -15.43 7.72
C ASN A 44 -7.47 -15.88 7.60
N VAL A 45 -6.55 -15.00 7.98
CA VAL A 45 -5.10 -15.16 7.90
C VAL A 45 -4.46 -14.70 9.19
N LYS A 46 -3.33 -15.31 9.55
CA LYS A 46 -2.52 -14.81 10.66
C LYS A 46 -1.64 -13.69 10.15
N THR A 47 -1.52 -12.60 10.90
CA THR A 47 -0.65 -11.48 10.53
C THR A 47 0.36 -11.13 11.61
N SER A 48 1.52 -10.63 11.18
CA SER A 48 2.58 -10.08 12.04
C SER A 48 2.97 -8.70 11.52
N ILE A 49 3.10 -7.71 12.40
CA ILE A 49 3.60 -6.38 12.04
C ILE A 49 5.00 -6.24 12.62
N ILE A 50 5.97 -5.95 11.75
CA ILE A 50 7.38 -5.81 12.09
C ILE A 50 7.83 -4.41 11.71
N GLU A 51 8.46 -3.71 12.64
CA GLU A 51 9.14 -2.45 12.37
C GLU A 51 10.63 -2.73 12.17
N VAL A 52 11.21 -2.16 11.12
CA VAL A 52 12.63 -2.31 10.75
C VAL A 52 13.26 -0.93 10.70
N ASP A 53 14.41 -0.80 11.37
CA ASP A 53 15.25 0.40 11.40
C ASP A 53 14.49 1.70 11.71
N GLU A 54 13.44 1.63 12.55
CA GLU A 54 12.58 2.76 12.96
C GLU A 54 12.03 3.59 11.78
N SER A 55 11.98 3.00 10.57
CA SER A 55 11.69 3.72 9.33
C SER A 55 10.71 2.98 8.43
N SER A 56 10.54 1.68 8.62
CA SER A 56 9.71 0.85 7.76
C SER A 56 8.83 -0.10 8.57
N LEU A 57 7.55 -0.16 8.22
CA LEU A 57 6.60 -1.14 8.75
C LEU A 57 6.29 -2.19 7.69
N PHE A 58 6.46 -3.45 8.06
CA PHE A 58 6.11 -4.61 7.24
C PHE A 58 4.94 -5.36 7.87
N CYS A 59 3.95 -5.71 7.05
CA CYS A 59 2.86 -6.61 7.43
C CYS A 59 3.05 -7.96 6.74
N GLU A 60 3.46 -8.96 7.51
CA GLU A 60 3.58 -10.33 7.05
C GLU A 60 2.24 -11.06 7.22
N ILE A 61 1.84 -11.80 6.18
CA ILE A 61 0.57 -12.52 6.13
C ILE A 61 0.88 -14.00 5.95
N TYR A 62 0.26 -14.83 6.79
CA TYR A 62 0.44 -16.28 6.82
C TYR A 62 -0.91 -16.97 6.55
N PRO A 63 -0.93 -18.01 5.69
CA PRO A 63 -2.13 -18.80 5.45
C PRO A 63 -2.60 -19.56 6.69
#